data_AF-A0AAP0MQ34-F1
#
_entry.id   AF-A0AAP0MQ34-F1
#
_cell.length_a   1.000
_cell.length_b   1.000
_cell.length_c   1.000
_cell.angle_alpha   90.00
_cell.angle_beta   90.00
_cell.angle_gamma   90.00
#
_symmetry.space_group_name_H-M   'P 1'
#
loop_
_entity.id
_entity.type
_entity.pdbx_description
1 polymer ?
#
loop_
_entity_poly.entity_id
_entity_poly.type
_entity_poly.pdbx_seq_one_letter_code
_entity_poly.pdbx_strand_id
1 'polypeptide(L)'
;MAASSSRQFKNICVLFGFHYGKYKEFVQAAVDLGRAITERKLHLVYGGGDRGLSKLVSEAVFIRGNQVLGIIPQALKPLGCVSDVPIGEELVVSSMQSE
;
A
#
# COMPACT_ATOMS: atom_id res chain seq x y z
N MET A 1 -0.50 38.61 6.96
CA MET A 1 0.13 37.32 7.38
C MET A 1 -0.10 36.32 6.26
N ALA A 2 0.93 36.02 5.47
CA ALA A 2 0.84 34.96 4.47
C ALA A 2 0.69 33.62 5.19
N ALA A 3 -0.46 32.97 5.05
CA ALA A 3 -0.64 31.61 5.52
C ALA A 3 0.44 30.76 4.83
N SER A 4 1.34 30.18 5.62
CA SER A 4 2.25 29.15 5.13
C SER A 4 1.38 28.07 4.50
N SER A 5 1.44 27.95 3.18
CA SER A 5 0.77 26.88 2.44
C SER A 5 1.47 25.58 2.82
N SER A 6 1.07 25.01 3.95
CA SER A 6 1.51 23.69 4.37
C SER A 6 0.97 22.73 3.31
N ARG A 7 1.85 22.25 2.41
CA ARG A 7 1.50 21.18 1.48
C ARG A 7 1.03 19.99 2.31
N GLN A 8 -0.28 19.80 2.37
CA GLN A 8 -0.86 18.61 2.99
C GLN A 8 -0.66 17.44 2.03
N PHE A 9 0.17 16.49 2.44
CA PHE A 9 0.26 15.21 1.75
C PHE A 9 -1.11 14.52 1.82
N LYS A 10 -1.53 13.93 0.69
CA LYS A 10 -2.77 13.16 0.60
C LYS A 10 -2.49 11.66 0.48
N ASN A 11 -1.36 11.30 -0.11
CA ASN A 11 -1.00 9.94 -0.44
C ASN A 11 0.38 9.62 0.13
N ILE A 12 0.58 8.37 0.53
CA ILE A 12 1.88 7.83 0.93
C ILE A 12 2.15 6.55 0.13
N CYS A 13 3.34 6.47 -0.45
CA CYS A 13 3.81 5.26 -1.12
C CYS A 13 4.60 4.40 -0.13
N VAL A 14 4.24 3.13 0.02
CA VAL A 14 4.96 2.19 0.90
C VAL A 14 5.49 1.02 0.09
N LEU A 15 6.81 0.81 0.21
CA LEU A 15 7.53 -0.31 -0.39
C LEU A 15 7.66 -1.43 0.65
N PHE A 16 7.21 -2.62 0.30
CA PHE A 16 7.24 -3.79 1.17
C PHE A 16 8.21 -4.85 0.64
N GLY A 17 8.80 -5.59 1.57
CA GLY A 17 9.39 -6.89 1.25
C GLY A 17 8.29 -7.91 0.99
N PHE A 18 8.51 -8.80 0.03
CA PHE A 18 7.55 -9.83 -0.39
C PHE A 18 7.32 -10.94 0.66
N HIS A 19 8.17 -10.99 1.70
CA HIS A 19 8.11 -11.99 2.76
C HIS A 19 7.51 -11.40 4.03
N TYR A 20 6.74 -12.21 4.77
CA TYR A 20 6.12 -11.88 6.07
C TYR A 20 7.14 -11.46 7.17
N GLY A 21 8.44 -11.50 6.87
CA GLY A 21 9.51 -11.31 7.84
C GLY A 21 9.65 -12.55 8.72
N LYS A 22 10.87 -12.78 9.24
CA LYS A 22 11.13 -13.83 10.23
C LYS A 22 10.59 -13.48 11.63
N TYR A 23 10.27 -12.20 11.83
CA TYR A 23 10.08 -11.56 13.13
C TYR A 23 8.65 -10.99 13.22
N LYS A 24 7.93 -11.34 14.30
CA LYS A 24 6.53 -10.93 14.54
C LYS A 24 6.40 -9.42 14.75
N GLU A 25 7.50 -8.77 15.10
CA GLU A 25 7.64 -7.34 15.29
C GLU A 25 7.31 -6.56 14.00
N PHE A 26 7.62 -7.12 12.83
CA PHE A 26 7.28 -6.50 11.55
C PHE A 26 5.78 -6.58 11.24
N VAL A 27 5.10 -7.64 11.68
CA VAL A 27 3.64 -7.76 11.55
C VAL A 27 2.96 -6.66 12.34
N GLN A 28 3.35 -6.48 13.61
CA GLN A 28 2.77 -5.42 14.44
C GLN A 28 3.09 -4.02 13.89
N ALA A 29 4.33 -3.79 13.46
CA ALA A 29 4.73 -2.53 12.84
C ALA A 29 3.93 -2.21 11.56
N ALA A 30 3.61 -3.22 10.74
CA ALA A 30 2.79 -3.05 9.55
C ALA A 30 1.35 -2.59 9.91
N VAL A 31 0.74 -3.24 10.90
CA VAL A 31 -0.60 -2.86 11.38
C VAL A 31 -0.58 -1.44 11.97
N ASP A 32 0.43 -1.12 12.78
CA ASP A 32 0.60 0.20 13.39
C ASP A 32 0.83 1.29 12.33
N LEU A 33 1.56 0.97 11.26
CA LEU A 33 1.75 1.85 10.11
C LEU A 33 0.41 2.14 9.41
N GLY A 34 -0.40 1.12 9.12
CA GLY A 34 -1.72 1.31 8.51
C GLY A 34 -2.65 2.18 9.37
N ARG A 35 -2.60 2.00 10.69
CA ARG A 35 -3.31 2.87 11.64
C ARG A 35 -2.79 4.32 11.56
N ALA A 36 -1.48 4.54 11.58
CA ALA A 36 -0.92 5.89 11.51
C ALA A 36 -1.25 6.62 10.19
N ILE A 37 -1.33 5.89 9.07
CA ILE A 37 -1.72 6.43 7.76
C ILE A 37 -3.17 6.93 7.80
N THR A 38 -4.06 6.11 8.34
CA THR A 38 -5.51 6.41 8.39
C THR A 38 -5.84 7.53 9.37
N GLU A 39 -5.20 7.56 10.55
CA GLU A 39 -5.33 8.64 11.54
C GLU A 39 -4.95 10.01 10.96
N ARG A 40 -3.99 10.04 10.04
CA ARG A 40 -3.54 11.24 9.32
C ARG A 40 -4.38 11.56 8.09
N LYS A 41 -5.45 10.80 7.81
CA LYS A 41 -6.31 10.93 6.63
C LYS A 41 -5.53 10.81 5.31
N LEU A 42 -4.50 9.98 5.29
CA LEU A 42 -3.69 9.70 4.10
C LEU A 42 -4.23 8.47 3.37
N HIS A 43 -4.01 8.40 2.07
CA HIS A 43 -4.29 7.25 1.22
C HIS A 43 -3.01 6.46 0.94
N LEU A 44 -3.14 5.15 0.78
CA LEU A 44 -2.01 4.26 0.55
C LEU A 44 -1.82 4.00 -0.94
N VAL A 45 -0.58 4.13 -1.41
CA VAL A 45 -0.12 3.61 -2.71
C VAL A 45 0.94 2.55 -2.44
N TYR A 46 0.88 1.40 -3.11
CA TYR A 46 1.83 0.30 -2.91
C TYR A 46 1.94 -0.61 -4.14
N GLY A 47 2.80 -1.63 -4.07
CA GLY A 47 3.08 -2.55 -5.20
C GLY A 47 2.02 -3.61 -5.53
N GLY A 48 0.78 -3.48 -5.03
CA GLY A 48 -0.34 -4.37 -5.39
C GLY A 48 -0.31 -5.81 -4.86
N GLY A 49 0.80 -6.24 -4.24
CA GLY A 49 0.93 -7.60 -3.72
C GLY A 49 -0.01 -7.94 -2.57
N ASP A 50 -0.69 -9.08 -2.64
CA ASP A 50 -1.70 -9.51 -1.66
C ASP A 50 -1.15 -10.45 -0.57
N ARG A 51 0.17 -10.59 -0.48
CA ARG A 51 0.86 -11.48 0.47
C ARG A 51 1.82 -10.69 1.36
N GLY A 52 2.08 -11.20 2.55
CA GLY A 52 3.13 -10.65 3.40
C GLY A 52 2.67 -9.45 4.21
N LEU A 53 3.62 -8.55 4.44
CA LEU A 53 3.39 -7.30 5.16
C LEU A 53 2.56 -6.30 4.34
N SER A 54 2.62 -6.36 3.00
CA SER A 54 1.84 -5.47 2.14
C SER A 54 0.34 -5.64 2.34
N LYS A 55 -0.12 -6.90 2.45
CA LYS A 55 -1.51 -7.24 2.76
C LYS A 55 -1.95 -6.62 4.08
N LEU A 56 -1.14 -6.76 5.13
CA LEU A 56 -1.50 -6.27 6.47
C LEU A 56 -1.68 -4.75 6.49
N VAL A 57 -0.81 -4.01 5.80
CA VAL A 57 -0.95 -2.55 5.72
C VAL A 57 -2.13 -2.15 4.84
N SER A 58 -2.30 -2.78 3.68
CA SER A 58 -3.40 -2.44 2.77
C SER A 58 -4.77 -2.73 3.40
N GLU A 59 -4.94 -3.86 4.07
CA GLU A 59 -6.14 -4.17 4.83
C GLU A 59 -6.38 -3.15 5.95
N ALA A 60 -5.37 -2.86 6.77
CA ALA A 60 -5.48 -1.92 7.89
C ALA A 60 -5.89 -0.51 7.43
N VAL A 61 -5.45 -0.08 6.24
CA VAL A 61 -5.86 1.19 5.63
C VAL A 61 -7.27 1.12 5.06
N PHE A 62 -7.58 0.07 4.29
CA PHE A 62 -8.85 -0.10 3.60
C PHE A 62 -10.04 -0.24 4.55
N ILE A 63 -9.92 -1.06 5.61
CA ILE A 63 -11.02 -1.28 6.57
C ILE A 63 -11.38 -0.01 7.36
N ARG A 64 -10.47 0.97 7.43
CA ARG A 64 -10.70 2.26 8.10
C ARG A 64 -11.28 3.33 7.17
N GLY A 65 -11.56 2.97 5.91
CA GLY A 65 -12.26 3.81 4.94
C GLY A 65 -11.35 4.73 4.12
N ASN A 66 -10.02 4.57 4.21
CA ASN A 66 -9.08 5.32 3.39
C ASN A 66 -8.83 4.58 2.06
N GLN A 67 -8.61 5.35 1.00
CA GLN A 67 -8.28 4.78 -0.31
C GLN A 67 -6.94 4.03 -0.29
N VAL A 68 -6.92 2.93 -1.04
CA VAL A 68 -5.75 2.08 -1.26
C VAL A 68 -5.62 1.86 -2.76
N LEU A 69 -4.43 2.13 -3.31
CA LEU A 69 -4.08 1.90 -4.71
C LEU A 69 -2.90 0.93 -4.80
N GLY A 70 -3.15 -0.24 -5.36
CA GLY A 70 -2.12 -1.22 -5.73
C GLY A 70 -1.65 -1.00 -7.16
N ILE A 71 -0.35 -0.82 -7.38
CA ILE A 71 0.25 -0.72 -8.71
C ILE A 71 1.00 -2.02 -8.98
N ILE A 72 0.58 -2.77 -10.00
CA ILE A 72 1.20 -4.04 -10.36
C ILE A 72 1.54 -4.13 -11.85
N PRO A 73 2.76 -4.57 -12.22
CA PRO A 73 3.07 -4.90 -13.59
C PRO A 73 2.29 -6.11 -14.09
N GLN A 74 1.82 -6.06 -15.35
CA GLN A 74 1.10 -7.15 -16.00
C GLN A 74 1.84 -8.49 -15.93
N ALA A 75 3.18 -8.46 -16.00
CA ALA A 75 4.04 -9.63 -15.91
C ALA A 75 3.99 -10.35 -14.55
N LEU A 76 3.62 -9.66 -13.46
CA LEU A 76 3.58 -10.24 -12.12
C LEU A 76 2.22 -10.89 -11.80
N LYS A 77 1.12 -10.45 -12.41
CA LYS A 77 -0.23 -10.98 -12.19
C LYS A 77 -0.33 -12.53 -12.29
N PRO A 78 0.26 -13.21 -13.29
CA PRO A 78 0.19 -14.67 -13.38
C PRO A 78 1.07 -15.40 -12.37
N LEU A 79 1.97 -14.73 -11.65
CA LEU A 79 2.88 -15.35 -10.68
C LEU A 79 2.21 -15.62 -9.31
N GLY A 80 0.91 -15.37 -9.20
CA GLY A 80 0.13 -15.59 -7.99
C GLY A 80 0.49 -14.63 -6.86
N CYS A 81 1.11 -13.49 -7.16
CA CYS A 81 1.45 -12.47 -6.16
C CYS A 81 0.29 -11.55 -5.78
N VAL A 82 -0.87 -11.69 -6.44
CA VAL A 82 -2.09 -10.92 -6.21
C VAL A 82 -3.30 -11.85 -6.25
N SER A 83 -4.31 -11.54 -5.44
CA SER A 83 -5.61 -12.22 -5.41
C SER A 83 -6.47 -11.83 -6.61
N ASP A 84 -7.49 -12.64 -6.92
CA ASP A 84 -8.48 -12.30 -7.95
C ASP A 84 -9.29 -11.03 -7.60
N VAL A 85 -9.42 -10.75 -6.30
CA VAL A 85 -10.10 -9.56 -5.77
C VAL A 85 -9.05 -8.65 -5.10
N PRO A 86 -8.82 -7.43 -5.60
CA PRO A 86 -7.87 -6.49 -5.01
C PRO A 86 -8.43 -5.83 -3.74
N ILE A 87 -7.53 -5.40 -2.86
CA ILE A 87 -7.86 -4.52 -1.74
C ILE A 87 -7.80 -3.08 -2.24
N GLY A 88 -8.96 -2.43 -2.34
CA GLY A 88 -9.09 -1.09 -2.92
C GLY A 88 -9.01 -1.10 -4.44
N GLU A 89 -8.32 -0.12 -5.00
CA GLU A 89 -8.13 0.05 -6.44
C GLU A 89 -6.84 -0.64 -6.90
N GLU A 90 -6.86 -1.26 -8.08
CA GLU A 90 -5.69 -1.85 -8.73
C GLU A 90 -5.41 -1.14 -10.05
N LEU A 91 -4.17 -0.67 -10.22
CA LEU A 91 -3.64 -0.14 -11.46
C LEU A 91 -2.62 -1.12 -12.04
N VAL A 92 -2.99 -1.76 -13.16
CA VAL A 92 -2.08 -2.63 -13.90
C VAL A 92 -1.25 -1.80 -14.88
N VAL A 93 0.08 -1.91 -14.79
CA VAL A 93 1.03 -1.20 -15.67
C VAL A 93 1.74 -2.16 -16.61
N SER A 94 2.13 -1.69 -17.79
CA SER A 94 2.87 -2.48 -18.79
C SER A 94 4.29 -2.83 -18.33
N SER A 95 4.96 -1.92 -17.63
CA SER A 95 6.33 -2.08 -17.14
C SER A 95 6.56 -1.32 -15.83
N MET A 96 7.56 -1.74 -15.04
CA MET A 96 7.98 -1.03 -13.81
C MET A 96 8.77 0.25 -14.09
N GLN A 97 9.29 0.37 -15.31
CA GLN A 97 10.15 1.46 -15.76
C GLN A 97 9.60 2.02 -17.07
N SER A 98 9.67 3.34 -17.22
CA SER A 98 9.44 4.01 -18.50
C SER A 98 10.54 3.61 -19.49
N GLU A 99 10.20 3.44 -20.77
CA GLU A 99 11.18 3.39 -21.86
C GLU A 99 11.91 4.73 -22.03
#